data_AF-A0A6P0CGI8-F1
#
_entry.id   AF-A0A6P0CGI8-F1
#
_cell.length_a   1.000
_cell.length_b   1.000
_cell.length_c   1.000
_cell.angle_alpha   90.00
_cell.angle_beta   90.00
_cell.angle_gamma   90.00
#
_symmetry.space_group_name_H-M   'P 1'
#
loop_
_entity.id
_entity.type
_entity.pdbx_description
1 polymer ?
#
loop_
_entity_poly.entity_id
_entity_poly.type
_entity_poly.pdbx_seq_one_letter_code
_entity_poly.pdbx_strand_id
1 'polypeptide(L)'
;MDNSVIEQVELIAASEVTGLEILGTSGDDNLVGTSGSDLIDGGFGLDTISAGAGADTISGGSNYDEGAPALPGALGFGDSGEVIVLPGQPVELINGGGGTDTVLLSGPQSSYTLLLGTNGMTIVDRRAGGDGVDSLTNVEFLDFATELDVFAALPMDLDLFGRQPTVGADDLESIIELYIAYFNRAPDAIGLSFWADAFSNGTTLEEMASLFMQQDETSAIFSSSLSNGELVDIVYQNVLGRAPDEDGRTFWVDLLKASVVSQDQLILEIIAGAQAELYDDASQGFMDQQQIDRFYLSNKTDIGAYFAVHRGMSDIGNASAVMGLFDGSLTSQYAAVSEIDDLYASALDALDGEFLMPLVGVLDNPFDFG
;
A
#
# COMPACT_ATOMS: atom_id res chain seq x y z
N MET A 1 -57.72 -49.00 -17.31
CA MET A 1 -56.60 -48.92 -18.27
C MET A 1 -56.43 -47.44 -18.55
N ASP A 2 -55.77 -46.71 -17.65
CA ASP A 2 -54.32 -46.72 -17.42
C ASP A 2 -53.62 -45.69 -18.31
N ASN A 3 -53.03 -44.74 -17.60
CA ASN A 3 -51.87 -43.89 -17.84
C ASN A 3 -51.55 -43.24 -19.20
N SER A 4 -51.36 -41.94 -19.03
CA SER A 4 -50.15 -41.17 -19.37
C SER A 4 -50.29 -40.21 -20.54
N VAL A 5 -50.68 -39.00 -20.19
CA VAL A 5 -50.02 -37.83 -20.75
C VAL A 5 -49.39 -37.12 -19.56
N ILE A 6 -48.16 -37.51 -19.25
CA ILE A 6 -47.28 -36.68 -18.43
C ILE A 6 -46.97 -35.49 -19.33
N GLU A 7 -47.60 -34.34 -19.08
CA GLU A 7 -47.01 -33.07 -19.51
C GLU A 7 -45.64 -33.01 -18.83
N GLN A 8 -44.59 -33.25 -19.63
CA GLN A 8 -43.28 -32.75 -19.27
C GLN A 8 -43.44 -31.24 -19.21
N VAL A 9 -43.65 -30.71 -18.00
CA VAL A 9 -43.19 -29.36 -17.69
C VAL A 9 -41.68 -29.46 -17.80
N GLU A 10 -41.19 -29.15 -19.00
CA GLU A 10 -39.79 -28.84 -19.21
C GLU A 10 -39.55 -27.65 -18.27
N LEU A 11 -38.98 -27.95 -17.10
CA LEU A 11 -38.38 -26.95 -16.26
C LEU A 11 -37.29 -26.37 -17.14
N ILE A 12 -37.61 -25.25 -17.80
CA ILE A 12 -36.62 -24.41 -18.47
C ILE A 12 -35.57 -24.19 -17.38
N ALA A 13 -34.43 -24.85 -17.54
CA ALA A 13 -33.28 -24.63 -16.69
C ALA A 13 -33.16 -23.12 -16.54
N ALA A 14 -33.08 -22.64 -15.29
CA ALA A 14 -32.92 -21.22 -15.00
C ALA A 14 -31.99 -20.66 -16.06
N SER A 15 -32.55 -19.82 -16.94
CA SER A 15 -31.77 -19.05 -17.89
C SER A 15 -30.60 -18.54 -17.07
N GLU A 16 -29.36 -18.83 -17.46
CA GLU A 16 -28.27 -17.96 -17.06
C GLU A 16 -28.81 -16.56 -17.30
N VAL A 17 -29.00 -15.80 -16.22
CA VAL A 17 -29.55 -14.47 -16.34
C VAL A 17 -28.50 -13.74 -17.17
N THR A 18 -28.84 -13.43 -18.42
CA THR A 18 -27.96 -12.64 -19.26
C THR A 18 -27.81 -11.31 -18.55
N GLY A 19 -26.58 -10.86 -18.37
CA GLY A 19 -26.32 -9.59 -17.72
C GLY A 19 -27.08 -8.43 -18.37
N LEU A 20 -27.36 -7.42 -17.56
CA LEU A 20 -28.13 -6.25 -17.88
C LEU A 20 -27.21 -5.04 -18.08
N GLU A 21 -27.70 -4.10 -18.87
CA GLU A 21 -27.20 -2.72 -18.85
C GLU A 21 -28.14 -1.93 -17.95
N ILE A 22 -27.61 -1.41 -16.84
CA ILE A 22 -28.34 -0.65 -15.83
C ILE A 22 -27.78 0.76 -15.83
N LEU A 23 -28.63 1.72 -16.19
CA LEU A 23 -28.28 3.14 -16.18
C LEU A 23 -29.11 3.82 -15.09
N GLY A 24 -28.41 4.42 -14.13
CA GLY A 24 -28.97 5.32 -13.16
C GLY A 24 -29.35 6.66 -13.78
N THR A 25 -29.65 7.61 -12.91
CA THR A 25 -30.23 8.90 -13.25
C THR A 25 -29.29 10.03 -12.87
N SER A 26 -29.84 11.21 -12.61
CA SER A 26 -29.06 12.36 -12.16
C SER A 26 -29.27 12.65 -10.67
N GLY A 27 -29.72 11.66 -9.90
CA GLY A 27 -29.84 11.77 -8.45
C GLY A 27 -29.77 10.40 -7.82
N ASP A 28 -29.70 10.37 -6.49
CA ASP A 28 -29.43 9.19 -5.67
C ASP A 28 -30.29 7.95 -6.04
N ASP A 29 -29.67 6.95 -6.65
CA ASP A 29 -30.26 5.71 -7.10
C ASP A 29 -29.91 4.51 -6.21
N ASN A 30 -30.77 3.50 -6.23
CA ASN A 30 -30.50 2.20 -5.63
C ASN A 30 -30.49 1.16 -6.74
N LEU A 31 -29.30 0.81 -7.23
CA LEU A 31 -29.10 -0.06 -8.37
C LEU A 31 -28.75 -1.48 -7.91
N VAL A 32 -29.48 -2.46 -8.45
CA VAL A 32 -29.28 -3.88 -8.13
C VAL A 32 -29.18 -4.65 -9.43
N GLY A 33 -28.01 -5.25 -9.66
CA GLY A 33 -27.78 -6.15 -10.77
C GLY A 33 -28.34 -7.56 -10.53
N THR A 34 -27.78 -8.52 -11.24
CA THR A 34 -28.32 -9.85 -11.43
C THR A 34 -27.31 -10.91 -10.97
N SER A 35 -27.40 -12.11 -11.56
CA SER A 35 -26.44 -13.19 -11.34
C SER A 35 -25.57 -13.44 -12.58
N GLY A 36 -25.62 -12.54 -13.56
CA GLY A 36 -24.78 -12.57 -14.75
C GLY A 36 -24.03 -11.25 -14.89
N SER A 37 -23.04 -11.20 -15.79
CA SER A 37 -22.16 -10.04 -15.99
C SER A 37 -22.89 -8.77 -16.42
N ASP A 38 -23.15 -7.89 -15.48
CA ASP A 38 -23.86 -6.63 -15.67
C ASP A 38 -22.91 -5.47 -16.04
N LEU A 39 -23.44 -4.49 -16.76
CA LEU A 39 -22.85 -3.17 -16.95
C LEU A 39 -23.71 -2.17 -16.19
N ILE A 40 -23.16 -1.54 -15.15
CA ILE A 40 -23.89 -0.63 -14.27
C ILE A 40 -23.22 0.74 -14.31
N ASP A 41 -24.00 1.78 -14.54
CA ASP A 41 -23.59 3.18 -14.45
C ASP A 41 -24.53 3.90 -13.47
N GLY A 42 -24.01 4.38 -12.34
CA GLY A 42 -24.77 5.15 -11.34
C GLY A 42 -25.28 6.48 -11.88
N GLY A 43 -24.49 7.13 -12.73
CA GLY A 43 -24.83 8.43 -13.31
C GLY A 43 -24.38 9.58 -12.41
N PHE A 44 -25.31 10.44 -11.97
CA PHE A 44 -24.99 11.48 -10.98
C PHE A 44 -25.77 11.25 -9.70
N GLY A 45 -25.19 11.67 -8.58
CA GLY A 45 -25.85 11.60 -7.27
C GLY A 45 -25.17 10.58 -6.36
N LEU A 46 -25.74 10.33 -5.19
CA LEU A 46 -25.21 9.36 -4.24
C LEU A 46 -25.88 8.03 -4.40
N ASP A 47 -25.23 7.17 -5.16
CA ASP A 47 -25.80 5.89 -5.50
C ASP A 47 -25.46 4.81 -4.47
N THR A 48 -26.30 3.78 -4.46
CA THR A 48 -26.01 2.51 -3.79
C THR A 48 -26.11 1.43 -4.83
N ILE A 49 -24.96 0.84 -5.17
CA ILE A 49 -24.83 -0.16 -6.23
C ILE A 49 -24.50 -1.53 -5.61
N SER A 50 -25.31 -2.53 -5.96
CA SER A 50 -25.03 -3.93 -5.70
C SER A 50 -25.08 -4.70 -7.02
N ALA A 51 -23.93 -5.03 -7.60
CA ALA A 51 -23.90 -5.65 -8.92
C ALA A 51 -24.37 -7.10 -8.91
N GLY A 52 -24.07 -7.85 -7.84
CA GLY A 52 -24.72 -9.12 -7.57
C GLY A 52 -23.74 -10.27 -7.72
N ALA A 53 -24.02 -11.24 -8.59
CA ALA A 53 -23.02 -12.23 -8.96
C ALA A 53 -22.74 -12.13 -10.45
N GLY A 54 -21.53 -12.43 -10.89
CA GLY A 54 -21.14 -12.21 -12.27
C GLY A 54 -19.73 -11.68 -12.35
N ALA A 55 -19.28 -11.38 -13.56
CA ALA A 55 -18.13 -10.51 -13.72
C ALA A 55 -18.67 -9.16 -14.19
N ASP A 56 -18.81 -8.22 -13.26
CA ASP A 56 -19.56 -7.00 -13.47
C ASP A 56 -18.62 -5.82 -13.80
N THR A 57 -19.13 -4.87 -14.57
CA THR A 57 -18.44 -3.60 -14.86
C THR A 57 -19.27 -2.46 -14.32
N ILE A 58 -18.70 -1.69 -13.40
CA ILE A 58 -19.43 -0.71 -12.59
C ILE A 58 -18.77 0.65 -12.76
N SER A 59 -19.53 1.67 -13.10
CA SER A 59 -19.18 3.07 -12.92
C SER A 59 -20.10 3.62 -11.85
N GLY A 60 -19.57 4.15 -10.76
CA GLY A 60 -20.39 4.91 -9.82
C GLY A 60 -20.91 6.20 -10.44
N GLY A 61 -20.13 6.73 -11.39
CA GLY A 61 -20.43 8.03 -11.99
C GLY A 61 -19.93 9.13 -11.07
N SER A 62 -20.57 10.29 -11.10
CA SER A 62 -20.14 11.43 -10.28
C SER A 62 -21.06 11.61 -9.09
N ASN A 63 -20.49 11.63 -7.88
CA ASN A 63 -21.24 11.90 -6.66
C ASN A 63 -21.82 13.34 -6.53
N TYR A 64 -21.77 14.14 -7.62
CA TYR A 64 -22.20 15.53 -7.68
C TYR A 64 -23.39 15.73 -8.63
N ASP A 65 -24.46 16.37 -8.17
CA ASP A 65 -25.52 16.86 -9.05
C ASP A 65 -24.96 17.80 -10.14
N GLU A 66 -25.56 17.79 -11.34
CA GLU A 66 -25.19 18.66 -12.46
C GLU A 66 -25.12 20.14 -12.03
N GLY A 67 -23.90 20.68 -11.90
CA GLY A 67 -23.65 22.08 -11.50
C GLY A 67 -23.34 22.33 -10.02
N ALA A 68 -23.17 21.28 -9.20
CA ALA A 68 -22.62 21.43 -7.85
C ALA A 68 -21.16 21.93 -7.93
N PRO A 69 -20.75 22.89 -7.08
CA PRO A 69 -19.35 23.25 -6.99
C PRO A 69 -18.57 22.03 -6.48
N ALA A 70 -17.44 21.73 -7.12
CA ALA A 70 -16.48 20.79 -6.58
C ALA A 70 -16.23 21.09 -5.11
N LEU A 71 -16.17 20.06 -4.28
CA LEU A 71 -15.74 20.20 -2.90
C LEU A 71 -14.21 20.03 -2.86
N PRO A 72 -13.40 21.11 -2.84
CA PRO A 72 -12.06 20.99 -2.30
C PRO A 72 -12.23 20.63 -0.81
N GLY A 73 -11.94 19.37 -0.48
CA GLY A 73 -12.06 18.86 0.89
C GLY A 73 -12.91 17.60 1.09
N ALA A 74 -13.00 16.70 0.10
CA ALA A 74 -13.51 15.34 0.35
C ALA A 74 -12.65 14.57 1.37
N LEU A 75 -11.38 14.98 1.48
CA LEU A 75 -10.41 14.44 2.42
C LEU A 75 -10.17 15.42 3.55
N GLY A 76 -10.12 14.86 4.75
CA GLY A 76 -9.68 15.50 5.96
C GLY A 76 -8.28 15.01 6.23
N PHE A 77 -7.39 15.95 6.46
CA PHE A 77 -6.13 15.63 7.09
C PHE A 77 -6.43 15.59 8.58
N GLY A 78 -6.38 14.39 9.17
CA GLY A 78 -6.18 14.32 10.61
C GLY A 78 -4.87 15.03 10.95
N ASP A 79 -4.76 15.61 12.15
CA ASP A 79 -3.47 16.13 12.65
C ASP A 79 -2.40 15.00 12.69
N SER A 80 -2.86 13.74 12.67
CA SER A 80 -2.14 12.48 12.50
C SER A 80 -1.73 12.13 11.06
N GLY A 81 -1.96 13.01 10.08
CA GLY A 81 -1.65 12.69 8.70
C GLY A 81 -2.50 11.59 8.06
N GLU A 82 -3.50 11.07 8.78
CA GLU A 82 -4.50 10.16 8.24
C GLU A 82 -5.32 10.89 7.17
N VAL A 83 -5.42 10.27 6.00
CA VAL A 83 -6.43 10.65 5.01
C VAL A 83 -7.73 10.01 5.46
N ILE A 84 -8.69 10.82 5.90
CA ILE A 84 -10.03 10.36 6.25
C ILE A 84 -11.00 11.02 5.29
N VAL A 85 -12.00 10.29 4.82
CA VAL A 85 -13.17 10.94 4.21
C VAL A 85 -13.84 11.80 5.28
N LEU A 86 -13.90 13.12 5.08
CA LEU A 86 -14.44 14.01 6.11
C LEU A 86 -15.87 13.64 6.48
N PRO A 87 -16.27 13.72 7.77
CA PRO A 87 -17.64 13.52 8.17
C PRO A 87 -18.59 14.43 7.38
N GLY A 88 -19.57 13.83 6.69
CA GLY A 88 -20.55 14.55 5.88
C GLY A 88 -20.18 14.72 4.40
N GLN A 89 -19.09 14.11 3.93
CA GLN A 89 -18.86 13.99 2.50
C GLN A 89 -19.84 12.97 1.88
N PRO A 90 -20.35 13.27 0.69
CA PRO A 90 -21.13 12.31 -0.08
C PRO A 90 -20.26 11.09 -0.45
N VAL A 91 -20.64 9.91 0.04
CA VAL A 91 -19.94 8.65 -0.28
C VAL A 91 -20.92 7.72 -0.98
N GLU A 92 -20.55 7.30 -2.18
CA GLU A 92 -21.24 6.27 -2.93
C GLU A 92 -20.86 4.87 -2.41
N LEU A 93 -21.80 3.94 -2.41
CA LEU A 93 -21.59 2.58 -1.93
C LEU A 93 -21.59 1.60 -3.09
N ILE A 94 -20.44 1.02 -3.40
CA ILE A 94 -20.30 0.02 -4.47
C ILE A 94 -19.98 -1.35 -3.88
N ASN A 95 -20.83 -2.32 -4.20
CA ASN A 95 -20.64 -3.73 -3.89
C ASN A 95 -20.66 -4.54 -5.19
N GLY A 96 -19.50 -5.05 -5.62
CA GLY A 96 -19.41 -5.92 -6.81
C GLY A 96 -20.15 -7.22 -6.58
N GLY A 97 -19.85 -7.87 -5.46
CA GLY A 97 -20.60 -9.00 -4.96
C GLY A 97 -19.84 -10.29 -5.17
N GLY A 98 -20.32 -11.18 -6.04
CA GLY A 98 -19.69 -12.48 -6.26
C GLY A 98 -19.16 -12.63 -7.67
N GLY A 99 -17.87 -12.85 -7.83
CA GLY A 99 -17.26 -13.15 -9.12
C GLY A 99 -16.06 -12.25 -9.35
N THR A 100 -16.00 -11.54 -10.46
CA THR A 100 -14.83 -10.72 -10.79
C THR A 100 -15.27 -9.38 -11.33
N ASP A 101 -15.27 -8.40 -10.45
CA ASP A 101 -15.92 -7.12 -10.65
C ASP A 101 -14.89 -6.01 -10.84
N THR A 102 -15.17 -5.13 -11.81
CA THR A 102 -14.30 -4.01 -12.17
C THR A 102 -15.05 -2.71 -11.97
N VAL A 103 -14.46 -1.79 -11.21
CA VAL A 103 -14.93 -0.40 -11.12
C VAL A 103 -14.15 0.45 -12.14
N LEU A 104 -14.88 1.14 -13.01
CA LEU A 104 -14.35 2.09 -13.98
C LEU A 104 -14.25 3.47 -13.35
N LEU A 105 -13.08 4.10 -13.50
CA LEU A 105 -12.76 5.42 -12.97
C LEU A 105 -12.39 6.35 -14.12
N SER A 106 -13.03 7.50 -14.19
CA SER A 106 -13.00 8.37 -15.37
C SER A 106 -11.69 9.15 -15.54
N GLY A 107 -10.76 9.05 -14.60
CA GLY A 107 -9.53 9.84 -14.54
C GLY A 107 -8.24 9.05 -14.59
N PRO A 108 -7.10 9.74 -14.75
CA PRO A 108 -5.81 9.10 -14.61
C PRO A 108 -5.62 8.64 -13.16
N GLN A 109 -5.00 7.49 -12.95
CA GLN A 109 -4.76 6.92 -11.62
C GLN A 109 -4.03 7.89 -10.69
N SER A 110 -3.15 8.74 -11.24
CA SER A 110 -2.44 9.80 -10.52
C SER A 110 -3.34 10.88 -9.90
N SER A 111 -4.63 10.90 -10.19
CA SER A 111 -5.63 11.81 -9.59
C SER A 111 -6.35 11.22 -8.37
N TYR A 112 -6.10 9.96 -8.03
CA TYR A 112 -6.88 9.23 -7.02
C TYR A 112 -6.09 8.89 -5.76
N THR A 113 -6.79 8.83 -4.64
CA THR A 113 -6.30 8.28 -3.37
C THR A 113 -7.11 7.03 -3.04
N LEU A 114 -6.44 5.89 -2.87
CA LEU A 114 -7.05 4.63 -2.42
C LEU A 114 -6.71 4.41 -0.95
N LEU A 115 -7.68 4.59 -0.07
CA LEU A 115 -7.56 4.30 1.34
C LEU A 115 -7.81 2.81 1.57
N LEU A 116 -6.83 2.14 2.17
CA LEU A 116 -6.91 0.74 2.56
C LEU A 116 -7.10 0.65 4.07
N GLY A 117 -8.33 0.42 4.53
CA GLY A 117 -8.67 0.36 5.95
C GLY A 117 -9.13 -1.02 6.40
N THR A 118 -9.18 -1.24 7.72
CA THR A 118 -9.67 -2.49 8.32
C THR A 118 -11.17 -2.75 8.07
N ASN A 119 -11.92 -1.73 7.64
CA ASN A 119 -13.37 -1.82 7.42
C ASN A 119 -13.76 -1.82 5.94
N GLY A 120 -12.80 -1.81 5.03
CA GLY A 120 -13.02 -1.75 3.59
C GLY A 120 -12.09 -0.75 2.89
N MET A 121 -12.32 -0.58 1.60
CA MET A 121 -11.54 0.31 0.75
C MET A 121 -12.38 1.53 0.41
N THR A 122 -11.72 2.68 0.30
CA THR A 122 -12.37 3.91 -0.17
C THR A 122 -11.49 4.55 -1.20
N ILE A 123 -12.04 4.83 -2.37
CA ILE A 123 -11.35 5.55 -3.42
C ILE A 123 -11.89 6.96 -3.53
N VAL A 124 -10.97 7.91 -3.71
CA VAL A 124 -11.27 9.33 -3.75
C VAL A 124 -10.65 9.92 -5.00
N ASP A 125 -11.49 10.43 -5.89
CA ASP A 125 -11.08 11.29 -6.99
C ASP A 125 -10.87 12.71 -6.47
N ARG A 126 -9.64 13.22 -6.61
CA ARG A 126 -9.32 14.59 -6.17
C ARG A 126 -9.77 15.66 -7.16
N ARG A 127 -10.21 15.29 -8.37
CA ARG A 127 -10.62 16.22 -9.42
C ARG A 127 -11.98 16.83 -9.13
N ALA A 128 -12.08 18.10 -9.48
CA ALA A 128 -13.34 18.83 -9.46
C ALA A 128 -14.35 18.21 -10.46
N GLY A 129 -15.48 17.70 -9.95
CA GLY A 129 -16.49 17.04 -10.77
C GLY A 129 -16.04 15.73 -11.39
N GLY A 130 -15.04 15.07 -10.79
CA GLY A 130 -14.66 13.70 -11.09
C GLY A 130 -15.66 12.70 -10.50
N ASP A 131 -15.19 11.47 -10.29
CA ASP A 131 -16.04 10.36 -9.82
C ASP A 131 -16.51 10.60 -8.37
N GLY A 132 -15.67 11.26 -7.57
CA GLY A 132 -16.00 11.64 -6.21
C GLY A 132 -15.40 10.69 -5.18
N VAL A 133 -16.23 10.17 -4.27
CA VAL A 133 -15.78 9.28 -3.18
C VAL A 133 -16.62 8.02 -3.16
N ASP A 134 -15.97 6.88 -3.36
CA ASP A 134 -16.63 5.58 -3.45
C ASP A 134 -16.10 4.64 -2.39
N SER A 135 -17.00 4.07 -1.61
CA SER A 135 -16.72 2.96 -0.71
C SER A 135 -16.87 1.65 -1.46
N LEU A 136 -15.82 0.84 -1.48
CA LEU A 136 -15.76 -0.37 -2.29
C LEU A 136 -15.80 -1.63 -1.41
N THR A 137 -16.66 -2.56 -1.78
CA THR A 137 -16.75 -3.89 -1.18
C THR A 137 -16.89 -4.94 -2.26
N ASN A 138 -16.21 -6.08 -2.10
CA ASN A 138 -16.24 -7.16 -3.09
C ASN A 138 -16.00 -6.70 -4.54
N VAL A 139 -15.06 -5.76 -4.75
CA VAL A 139 -14.56 -5.33 -6.07
C VAL A 139 -13.13 -5.84 -6.25
N GLU A 140 -12.83 -6.51 -7.36
CA GLU A 140 -11.50 -7.09 -7.65
C GLU A 140 -10.59 -6.11 -8.39
N PHE A 141 -11.14 -5.28 -9.28
CA PHE A 141 -10.34 -4.42 -10.15
C PHE A 141 -10.78 -2.96 -10.13
N LEU A 142 -9.80 -2.07 -10.23
CA LEU A 142 -10.00 -0.66 -10.56
C LEU A 142 -9.39 -0.40 -11.94
N ASP A 143 -10.20 0.07 -12.89
CA ASP A 143 -9.76 0.44 -14.23
C ASP A 143 -9.83 1.96 -14.39
N PHE A 144 -8.67 2.59 -14.46
CA PHE A 144 -8.54 4.03 -14.57
C PHE A 144 -8.48 4.46 -16.04
N ALA A 145 -8.89 5.68 -16.35
CA ALA A 145 -8.75 6.22 -17.70
C ALA A 145 -7.28 6.26 -18.17
N THR A 146 -6.33 6.32 -17.25
CA THR A 146 -4.89 6.08 -17.52
C THR A 146 -4.23 5.48 -16.30
N GLU A 147 -3.72 4.26 -16.46
CA GLU A 147 -2.97 3.53 -15.44
C GLU A 147 -1.55 4.07 -15.25
N LEU A 148 -1.01 3.88 -14.06
CA LEU A 148 0.42 4.05 -13.83
C LEU A 148 1.24 3.01 -14.61
N ASP A 149 2.45 3.39 -15.00
CA ASP A 149 3.37 2.52 -15.75
C ASP A 149 3.65 1.19 -15.04
N VAL A 150 3.62 1.18 -13.69
CA VAL A 150 3.81 -0.04 -12.87
C VAL A 150 2.76 -1.12 -13.14
N PHE A 151 1.55 -0.73 -13.55
CA PHE A 151 0.46 -1.64 -13.90
C PHE A 151 0.41 -1.95 -15.41
N ALA A 152 1.31 -1.38 -16.22
CA ALA A 152 1.44 -1.67 -17.64
C ALA A 152 0.13 -1.56 -18.45
N ALA A 153 -0.70 -0.56 -18.14
CA ALA A 153 -2.02 -0.33 -18.74
C ALA A 153 -3.04 -1.46 -18.50
N LEU A 154 -2.85 -2.26 -17.45
CA LEU A 154 -3.85 -3.19 -16.94
C LEU A 154 -4.56 -2.57 -15.72
N PRO A 155 -5.84 -2.92 -15.50
CA PRO A 155 -6.55 -2.55 -14.28
C PRO A 155 -5.77 -2.96 -13.02
N MET A 156 -5.82 -2.11 -12.01
CA MET A 156 -5.24 -2.39 -10.71
C MET A 156 -6.00 -3.52 -10.01
N ASP A 157 -5.31 -4.62 -9.74
CA ASP A 157 -5.84 -5.80 -9.03
C ASP A 157 -5.80 -5.56 -7.52
N LEU A 158 -6.98 -5.45 -6.90
CA LEU A 158 -7.14 -5.21 -5.47
C LEU A 158 -6.86 -6.45 -4.61
N ASP A 159 -6.87 -7.65 -5.19
CA ASP A 159 -6.52 -8.86 -4.45
C ASP A 159 -5.02 -8.91 -4.13
N LEU A 160 -4.19 -8.13 -4.82
CA LEU A 160 -2.74 -8.04 -4.55
C LEU A 160 -2.38 -7.23 -3.30
N PHE A 161 -3.32 -6.48 -2.72
CA PHE A 161 -3.03 -5.54 -1.63
C PHE A 161 -3.68 -5.93 -0.31
N GLY A 162 -4.32 -7.10 -0.25
CA GLY A 162 -5.07 -7.52 0.92
C GLY A 162 -6.22 -6.55 1.16
N ARG A 163 -7.42 -6.91 0.70
CA ARG A 163 -8.66 -6.09 0.77
C ARG A 163 -8.93 -5.48 2.15
N GLN A 164 -8.30 -6.02 3.19
CA GLN A 164 -8.08 -5.40 4.48
C GLN A 164 -6.63 -5.62 4.93
N PRO A 165 -5.96 -4.59 5.50
CA PRO A 165 -4.65 -4.80 6.12
C PRO A 165 -4.81 -5.74 7.33
N THR A 166 -4.24 -6.94 7.24
CA THR A 166 -4.24 -7.93 8.33
C THR A 166 -2.89 -8.09 9.02
N VAL A 167 -1.86 -7.45 8.48
CA VAL A 167 -0.50 -7.46 9.02
C VAL A 167 -0.47 -6.70 10.36
N GLY A 168 0.21 -7.28 11.35
CA GLY A 168 0.43 -6.59 12.63
C GLY A 168 1.39 -5.42 12.49
N ALA A 169 1.35 -4.48 13.43
CA ALA A 169 2.27 -3.34 13.49
C ALA A 169 3.74 -3.79 13.41
N ASP A 170 4.15 -4.72 14.28
CA ASP A 170 5.52 -5.25 14.35
C ASP A 170 5.97 -5.93 13.03
N ASP A 171 5.05 -6.63 12.37
CA ASP A 171 5.33 -7.30 11.09
C ASP A 171 5.52 -6.27 9.96
N LEU A 172 4.69 -5.22 9.94
CA LEU A 172 4.81 -4.14 8.96
C LEU A 172 6.10 -3.34 9.16
N GLU A 173 6.47 -3.06 10.42
CA GLU A 173 7.77 -2.45 10.76
C GLU A 173 8.94 -3.31 10.27
N SER A 174 8.87 -4.63 10.44
CA SER A 174 9.91 -5.55 9.95
C SER A 174 10.07 -5.50 8.42
N ILE A 175 8.97 -5.32 7.67
CA ILE A 175 9.02 -5.13 6.22
C ILE A 175 9.63 -3.76 5.88
N ILE A 176 9.28 -2.69 6.59
CA ILE A 176 9.89 -1.36 6.42
C ILE A 176 11.41 -1.41 6.66
N GLU A 177 11.86 -2.15 7.68
CA GLU A 177 13.27 -2.34 8.00
C GLU A 177 14.04 -3.05 6.89
N LEU A 178 13.41 -3.99 6.18
CA LEU A 178 13.99 -4.61 4.97
C LEU A 178 14.26 -3.57 3.88
N TYR A 179 13.31 -2.67 3.59
CA TYR A 179 13.52 -1.59 2.62
C TYR A 179 14.68 -0.68 3.02
N ILE A 180 14.75 -0.31 4.30
CA ILE A 180 15.83 0.50 4.84
C ILE A 180 17.17 -0.19 4.65
N ALA A 181 17.26 -1.47 5.00
CA ALA A 181 18.52 -2.21 4.98
C ALA A 181 19.06 -2.45 3.57
N TYR A 182 18.17 -2.77 2.62
CA TYR A 182 18.53 -3.04 1.23
C TYR A 182 18.78 -1.76 0.43
N PHE A 183 17.90 -0.77 0.56
CA PHE A 183 17.83 0.33 -0.40
C PHE A 183 18.19 1.69 0.19
N ASN A 184 18.31 1.79 1.52
CA ASN A 184 18.45 3.06 2.22
C ASN A 184 17.35 4.08 1.84
N ARG A 185 16.12 3.61 1.64
CA ARG A 185 14.95 4.44 1.36
C ARG A 185 13.76 4.03 2.21
N ALA A 186 12.76 4.92 2.29
CA ALA A 186 11.42 4.50 2.69
C ALA A 186 10.86 3.47 1.68
N PRO A 187 9.99 2.55 2.10
CA PRO A 187 9.20 1.80 1.14
C PRO A 187 8.32 2.75 0.29
N ASP A 188 7.96 2.31 -0.90
CA ASP A 188 6.83 2.88 -1.63
C ASP A 188 5.53 2.21 -1.17
N ALA A 189 4.41 2.94 -1.13
CA ALA A 189 3.16 2.44 -0.56
C ALA A 189 2.56 1.25 -1.32
N ILE A 190 2.65 1.26 -2.66
CA ILE A 190 2.21 0.13 -3.50
C ILE A 190 3.01 -1.13 -3.17
N GLY A 191 4.34 -1.06 -3.21
CA GLY A 191 5.22 -2.18 -2.90
C GLY A 191 5.09 -2.65 -1.45
N LEU A 192 4.98 -1.73 -0.48
CA LEU A 192 4.77 -2.09 0.92
C LEU A 192 3.50 -2.91 1.11
N SER A 193 2.41 -2.47 0.50
CA SER A 193 1.12 -3.15 0.63
C SER A 193 1.12 -4.52 -0.05
N PHE A 194 1.80 -4.66 -1.20
CA PHE A 194 2.02 -5.96 -1.84
C PHE A 194 2.78 -6.92 -0.93
N TRP A 195 3.89 -6.48 -0.32
CA TRP A 195 4.64 -7.35 0.58
C TRP A 195 3.91 -7.64 1.88
N ALA A 196 3.15 -6.67 2.41
CA ALA A 196 2.29 -6.90 3.56
C ALA A 196 1.24 -7.99 3.29
N ASP A 197 0.58 -7.96 2.12
CA ASP A 197 -0.34 -9.02 1.72
C ASP A 197 0.38 -10.37 1.54
N ALA A 198 1.52 -10.38 0.85
CA ALA A 198 2.33 -11.58 0.66
C ALA A 198 2.75 -12.20 2.02
N PHE A 199 3.09 -11.37 3.00
CA PHE A 199 3.41 -11.80 4.37
C PHE A 199 2.20 -12.46 5.05
N SER A 200 1.05 -11.78 5.02
CA SER A 200 -0.21 -12.31 5.55
C SER A 200 -0.62 -13.62 4.89
N ASN A 201 -0.24 -13.84 3.64
CA ASN A 201 -0.47 -15.07 2.88
C ASN A 201 0.64 -16.13 3.04
N GLY A 202 1.59 -15.92 3.96
CA GLY A 202 2.55 -16.92 4.42
C GLY A 202 3.96 -16.78 3.86
N THR A 203 4.26 -15.73 3.08
CA THR A 203 5.63 -15.42 2.65
C THR A 203 6.45 -14.97 3.85
N THR A 204 7.61 -15.58 4.09
CA THR A 204 8.44 -15.21 5.25
C THR A 204 9.39 -14.05 4.95
N LEU A 205 9.92 -13.37 5.98
CA LEU A 205 10.92 -12.30 5.81
C LEU A 205 12.17 -12.81 5.08
N GLU A 206 12.55 -14.08 5.28
CA GLU A 206 13.66 -14.73 4.58
C GLU A 206 13.40 -14.89 3.08
N GLU A 207 12.18 -15.25 2.70
CA GLU A 207 11.77 -15.34 1.31
C GLU A 207 11.72 -13.95 0.66
N MET A 208 11.22 -12.94 1.38
CA MET A 208 11.24 -11.55 0.92
C MET A 208 12.66 -11.04 0.71
N ALA A 209 13.56 -11.24 1.68
CA ALA A 209 14.98 -10.88 1.58
C ALA A 209 15.65 -11.52 0.34
N SER A 210 15.30 -12.77 0.04
CA SER A 210 15.77 -13.47 -1.16
C SER A 210 15.23 -12.86 -2.46
N LEU A 211 13.99 -12.37 -2.47
CA LEU A 211 13.37 -11.73 -3.64
C LEU A 211 13.84 -10.29 -3.83
N PHE A 212 14.12 -9.56 -2.74
CA PHE A 212 14.72 -8.23 -2.78
C PHE A 212 16.11 -8.27 -3.40
N MET A 213 16.93 -9.28 -3.08
CA MET A 213 18.25 -9.47 -3.72
C MET A 213 18.22 -9.60 -5.25
N GLN A 214 17.08 -10.00 -5.82
CA GLN A 214 16.94 -10.23 -7.26
C GLN A 214 16.44 -9.02 -8.05
N GLN A 215 16.12 -7.91 -7.37
CA GLN A 215 15.63 -6.70 -8.05
C GLN A 215 16.76 -5.97 -8.78
N ASP A 216 16.40 -5.28 -9.87
CA ASP A 216 17.35 -4.48 -10.66
C ASP A 216 17.98 -3.36 -9.81
N GLU A 217 17.18 -2.73 -8.92
CA GLU A 217 17.64 -1.72 -7.96
C GLU A 217 18.71 -2.29 -7.01
N THR A 218 18.47 -3.47 -6.45
CA THR A 218 19.41 -4.16 -5.55
C THR A 218 20.68 -4.55 -6.27
N SER A 219 20.59 -4.98 -7.54
CA SER A 219 21.76 -5.33 -8.35
C SER A 219 22.67 -4.13 -8.64
N ALA A 220 22.11 -2.91 -8.64
CA ALA A 220 22.89 -1.68 -8.79
C ALA A 220 23.63 -1.31 -7.49
N ILE A 221 23.01 -1.55 -6.32
CA ILE A 221 23.60 -1.28 -4.99
C ILE A 221 24.59 -2.39 -4.63
N PHE A 222 24.14 -3.64 -4.62
CA PHE A 222 24.89 -4.84 -4.27
C PHE A 222 25.48 -5.54 -5.50
N SER A 223 26.25 -4.80 -6.29
CA SER A 223 26.86 -5.35 -7.50
C SER A 223 27.73 -6.58 -7.21
N SER A 224 27.80 -7.53 -8.16
CA SER A 224 28.64 -8.73 -8.05
C SER A 224 30.13 -8.46 -7.90
N SER A 225 30.58 -7.21 -8.09
CA SER A 225 31.95 -6.76 -7.85
C SER A 225 32.26 -6.35 -6.41
N LEU A 226 31.26 -6.18 -5.54
CA LEU A 226 31.49 -5.82 -4.15
C LEU A 226 32.17 -6.97 -3.39
N SER A 227 33.15 -6.62 -2.57
CA SER A 227 33.67 -7.54 -1.57
C SER A 227 32.67 -7.74 -0.44
N ASN A 228 32.75 -8.90 0.25
CA ASN A 228 31.96 -9.16 1.46
C ASN A 228 32.11 -8.04 2.51
N GLY A 229 33.28 -7.41 2.58
CA GLY A 229 33.53 -6.32 3.50
C GLY A 229 32.75 -5.05 3.12
N GLU A 230 32.77 -4.66 1.84
CA GLU A 230 32.01 -3.51 1.36
C GLU A 230 30.50 -3.72 1.51
N LEU A 231 30.02 -4.96 1.30
CA LEU A 231 28.63 -5.32 1.56
C LEU A 231 28.26 -5.06 3.03
N VAL A 232 29.06 -5.57 3.99
CA VAL A 232 28.83 -5.32 5.42
C VAL A 232 28.85 -3.82 5.73
N ASP A 233 29.78 -3.07 5.15
CA ASP A 233 29.90 -1.62 5.37
C ASP A 233 28.64 -0.87 4.90
N ILE A 234 28.06 -1.25 3.74
CA ILE A 234 26.81 -0.68 3.22
C ILE A 234 25.64 -0.98 4.15
N VAL A 235 25.46 -2.26 4.55
CA VAL A 235 24.32 -2.65 5.39
C VAL A 235 24.39 -1.97 6.75
N TYR A 236 25.58 -1.87 7.35
CA TYR A 236 25.79 -1.12 8.59
C TYR A 236 25.44 0.37 8.45
N GLN A 237 25.84 1.00 7.34
CA GLN A 237 25.48 2.40 7.10
C GLN A 237 23.97 2.58 6.93
N ASN A 238 23.31 1.67 6.22
CA ASN A 238 21.88 1.71 5.97
C ASN A 238 21.06 1.51 7.26
N VAL A 239 21.40 0.48 8.05
CA VAL A 239 20.62 0.06 9.21
C VAL A 239 21.00 0.84 10.47
N LEU A 240 22.29 1.14 10.66
CA LEU A 240 22.83 1.67 11.94
C LEU A 240 23.44 3.07 11.82
N GLY A 241 23.57 3.62 10.61
CA GLY A 241 24.09 4.97 10.41
C GLY A 241 25.58 5.14 10.68
N ARG A 242 26.32 4.04 10.81
CA ARG A 242 27.74 4.04 11.19
C ARG A 242 28.50 2.92 10.49
N ALA A 243 29.82 3.02 10.46
CA ALA A 243 30.68 1.90 10.07
C ALA A 243 30.69 0.79 11.14
N PRO A 244 30.86 -0.48 10.74
CA PRO A 244 31.13 -1.56 11.69
C PRO A 244 32.50 -1.35 12.37
N ASP A 245 32.63 -1.81 13.61
CA ASP A 245 33.94 -1.95 14.23
C ASP A 245 34.72 -3.12 13.59
N GLU A 246 36.03 -3.20 13.86
CA GLU A 246 36.90 -4.20 13.21
C GLU A 246 36.51 -5.64 13.54
N ASP A 247 36.08 -5.90 14.78
CA ASP A 247 35.70 -7.24 15.25
C ASP A 247 34.35 -7.66 14.64
N GLY A 248 33.34 -6.78 14.68
CA GLY A 248 32.03 -7.01 14.08
C GLY A 248 32.09 -7.16 12.56
N ARG A 249 32.90 -6.34 11.88
CA ARG A 249 33.12 -6.49 10.43
C ARG A 249 33.76 -7.83 10.10
N THR A 250 34.78 -8.23 10.87
CA THR A 250 35.47 -9.52 10.67
C THR A 250 34.52 -10.69 10.88
N PHE A 251 33.72 -10.64 11.94
CA PHE A 251 32.70 -11.65 12.24
C PHE A 251 31.76 -11.90 11.05
N TRP A 252 31.13 -10.85 10.53
CA TRP A 252 30.19 -10.97 9.41
C TRP A 252 30.86 -11.44 8.12
N VAL A 253 32.05 -10.90 7.81
CA VAL A 253 32.82 -11.30 6.63
C VAL A 253 33.21 -12.79 6.68
N ASP A 254 33.57 -13.30 7.85
CA ASP A 254 33.94 -14.70 8.01
C ASP A 254 32.74 -15.64 7.89
N LEU A 255 31.55 -15.25 8.38
CA LEU A 255 30.31 -15.99 8.16
C LEU A 255 29.95 -16.09 6.66
N LEU A 256 30.08 -14.99 5.91
CA LEU A 256 29.87 -14.97 4.47
C LEU A 256 30.88 -15.86 3.72
N LYS A 257 32.17 -15.78 4.07
CA LYS A 257 33.22 -16.62 3.45
C LYS A 257 33.03 -18.10 3.74
N ALA A 258 32.54 -18.43 4.93
CA ALA A 258 32.24 -19.80 5.32
C ALA A 258 30.89 -20.30 4.75
N SER A 259 30.13 -19.43 4.07
CA SER A 259 28.77 -19.71 3.59
C SER A 259 27.84 -20.20 4.70
N VAL A 260 28.08 -19.74 5.93
CA VAL A 260 27.18 -19.98 7.07
C VAL A 260 25.95 -19.10 6.94
N VAL A 261 26.12 -17.89 6.42
CA VAL A 261 25.05 -16.94 6.08
C VAL A 261 25.18 -16.55 4.61
N SER A 262 24.05 -16.45 3.91
CA SER A 262 23.98 -15.88 2.57
C SER A 262 23.97 -14.34 2.64
N GLN A 263 24.10 -13.66 1.49
CA GLN A 263 24.09 -12.19 1.47
C GLN A 263 22.71 -11.63 1.85
N ASP A 264 21.64 -12.25 1.37
CA ASP A 264 20.24 -11.99 1.74
C ASP A 264 20.03 -12.16 3.24
N GLN A 265 20.49 -13.29 3.81
CA GLN A 265 20.33 -13.55 5.24
C GLN A 265 21.18 -12.63 6.13
N LEU A 266 22.36 -12.21 5.66
CA LEU A 266 23.20 -11.30 6.43
C LEU A 266 22.45 -10.01 6.79
N ILE A 267 21.64 -9.52 5.86
CA ILE A 267 20.91 -8.26 6.04
C ILE A 267 19.88 -8.41 7.17
N LEU A 268 19.11 -9.50 7.16
CA LEU A 268 18.18 -9.85 8.24
C LEU A 268 18.89 -10.02 9.59
N GLU A 269 20.03 -10.72 9.60
CA GLU A 269 20.80 -10.98 10.82
C GLU A 269 21.39 -9.70 11.43
N ILE A 270 21.72 -8.69 10.61
CA ILE A 270 22.17 -7.39 11.11
C ILE A 270 21.01 -6.62 11.76
N ILE A 271 19.81 -6.63 11.17
CA ILE A 271 18.60 -6.04 11.77
C ILE A 271 18.31 -6.72 13.11
N ALA A 272 18.24 -8.06 13.11
CA ALA A 272 17.99 -8.86 14.30
C ALA A 272 19.05 -8.61 15.40
N GLY A 273 20.33 -8.50 15.02
CA GLY A 273 21.42 -8.20 15.95
C GLY A 273 21.31 -6.83 16.61
N ALA A 274 20.81 -5.81 15.90
CA ALA A 274 20.58 -4.48 16.47
C ALA A 274 19.45 -4.51 17.52
N GLN A 275 18.41 -5.31 17.30
CA GLN A 275 17.24 -5.41 18.16
C GLN A 275 17.36 -6.44 19.29
N ALA A 276 18.35 -7.34 19.21
CA ALA A 276 18.53 -8.44 20.15
C ALA A 276 18.61 -8.00 21.63
N GLU A 277 18.10 -8.86 22.52
CA GLU A 277 18.26 -8.70 23.96
C GLU A 277 19.73 -8.62 24.36
N LEU A 278 20.02 -7.78 25.35
CA LEU A 278 21.35 -7.68 25.93
C LEU A 278 21.71 -8.98 26.65
N TYR A 279 22.90 -9.50 26.39
CA TYR A 279 23.45 -10.62 27.14
C TYR A 279 23.98 -10.16 28.51
N ASP A 280 23.95 -11.06 29.50
CA ASP A 280 24.15 -10.76 30.92
C ASP A 280 25.47 -10.03 31.26
N ASP A 281 26.54 -10.26 30.49
CA ASP A 281 27.88 -9.67 30.70
C ASP A 281 28.27 -8.62 29.65
N ALA A 282 27.28 -8.01 28.99
CA ALA A 282 27.50 -6.92 28.05
C ALA A 282 28.27 -5.75 28.68
N SER A 283 29.30 -5.26 27.97
CA SER A 283 30.03 -4.08 28.40
C SER A 283 29.16 -2.82 28.27
N GLN A 284 29.37 -1.83 29.14
CA GLN A 284 28.62 -0.57 29.07
C GLN A 284 28.74 0.11 27.68
N GLY A 285 29.93 0.10 27.08
CA GLY A 285 30.13 0.66 25.75
C GLY A 285 29.32 -0.05 24.65
N PHE A 286 29.16 -1.38 24.77
CA PHE A 286 28.30 -2.15 23.88
C PHE A 286 26.82 -1.81 24.09
N MET A 287 26.37 -1.72 25.35
CA MET A 287 24.99 -1.35 25.68
C MET A 287 24.63 0.04 25.16
N ASP A 288 25.53 1.01 25.35
CA ASP A 288 25.35 2.39 24.89
C ASP A 288 25.29 2.44 23.35
N GLN A 289 26.18 1.72 22.65
CA GLN A 289 26.17 1.67 21.18
C GLN A 289 24.92 0.97 20.64
N GLN A 290 24.50 -0.14 21.23
CA GLN A 290 23.30 -0.85 20.79
C GLN A 290 22.04 0.01 21.00
N GLN A 291 22.00 0.84 22.05
CA GLN A 291 20.91 1.79 22.23
C GLN A 291 20.87 2.86 21.12
N ILE A 292 22.04 3.38 20.71
CA ILE A 292 22.14 4.32 19.58
C ILE A 292 21.69 3.65 18.28
N ASP A 293 22.13 2.41 18.05
CA ASP A 293 21.79 1.62 16.87
C ASP A 293 20.28 1.36 16.77
N ARG A 294 19.64 0.93 17.86
CA ARG A 294 18.17 0.76 17.93
C ARG A 294 17.43 2.05 17.71
N PHE A 295 17.89 3.15 18.32
CA PHE A 295 17.26 4.45 18.14
C PHE A 295 17.34 4.88 16.67
N TYR A 296 18.51 4.74 16.05
CA TYR A 296 18.70 5.10 14.65
C TYR A 296 17.77 4.30 13.72
N LEU A 297 17.71 2.97 13.87
CA LEU A 297 16.83 2.12 13.06
C LEU A 297 15.36 2.47 13.28
N SER A 298 14.91 2.56 14.53
CA SER A 298 13.52 2.91 14.87
C SER A 298 13.09 4.25 14.27
N ASN A 299 13.94 5.29 14.30
CA ASN A 299 13.61 6.58 13.69
C ASN A 299 13.50 6.48 12.16
N LYS A 300 14.32 5.65 11.51
CA LYS A 300 14.18 5.40 10.07
C LYS A 300 12.91 4.63 9.77
N THR A 301 12.56 3.65 10.59
CA THR A 301 11.30 2.91 10.49
C THR A 301 10.10 3.87 10.59
N ASP A 302 10.11 4.79 11.56
CA ASP A 302 9.07 5.82 11.71
C ASP A 302 8.96 6.74 10.49
N ILE A 303 10.10 7.21 9.95
CA ILE A 303 10.13 8.04 8.73
C ILE A 303 9.58 7.26 7.53
N GLY A 304 9.96 5.98 7.40
CA GLY A 304 9.48 5.09 6.36
C GLY A 304 7.98 4.82 6.45
N ALA A 305 7.48 4.56 7.64
CA ALA A 305 6.05 4.41 7.93
C ALA A 305 5.30 5.69 7.59
N TYR A 306 5.83 6.86 7.98
CA TYR A 306 5.18 8.14 7.67
C TYR A 306 5.03 8.38 6.17
N PHE A 307 6.08 8.11 5.38
CA PHE A 307 6.05 8.25 3.93
C PHE A 307 5.09 7.26 3.25
N ALA A 308 5.18 5.97 3.57
CA ALA A 308 4.46 4.93 2.84
C ALA A 308 3.09 4.61 3.41
N VAL A 309 2.99 4.43 4.73
CA VAL A 309 1.77 3.96 5.42
C VAL A 309 0.82 5.13 5.60
N HIS A 310 1.29 6.22 6.21
CA HIS A 310 0.44 7.36 6.56
C HIS A 310 0.15 8.26 5.37
N ARG A 311 1.17 8.56 4.57
CA ARG A 311 1.04 9.46 3.41
C ARG A 311 0.71 8.71 2.11
N GLY A 312 0.89 7.39 2.06
CA GLY A 312 0.51 6.59 0.90
C GLY A 312 1.38 6.84 -0.33
N MET A 313 2.59 7.40 -0.18
CA MET A 313 3.41 7.85 -1.29
C MET A 313 4.21 6.69 -1.91
N SER A 314 4.40 6.73 -3.23
CA SER A 314 5.06 5.63 -3.96
C SER A 314 6.22 6.04 -4.87
N ASP A 315 6.53 7.34 -5.00
CA ASP A 315 7.69 7.75 -5.77
C ASP A 315 9.01 7.34 -5.06
N ILE A 316 9.76 6.47 -5.73
CA ILE A 316 11.00 5.88 -5.20
C ILE A 316 12.11 6.93 -5.02
N GLY A 317 12.13 7.96 -5.88
CA GLY A 317 13.10 9.05 -5.78
C GLY A 317 12.88 9.88 -4.51
N ASN A 318 11.64 10.24 -4.26
CA ASN A 318 11.18 10.91 -3.04
C ASN A 318 11.46 10.05 -1.81
N ALA A 319 11.13 8.75 -1.86
CA ALA A 319 11.37 7.80 -0.78
C ALA A 319 12.85 7.71 -0.38
N SER A 320 13.76 7.75 -1.36
CA SER A 320 15.21 7.77 -1.13
C SER A 320 15.70 9.12 -0.61
N ALA A 321 15.18 10.22 -1.18
CA ALA A 321 15.56 11.57 -0.79
C ALA A 321 15.24 11.85 0.69
N VAL A 322 14.01 11.54 1.15
CA VAL A 322 13.59 11.79 2.53
C VAL A 322 14.36 10.93 3.53
N MET A 323 14.63 9.67 3.19
CA MET A 323 15.40 8.78 4.04
C MET A 323 16.87 9.22 4.14
N GLY A 324 17.42 9.74 3.05
CA GLY A 324 18.79 10.26 2.98
C GLY A 324 19.02 11.56 3.78
N LEU A 325 17.95 12.27 4.17
CA LEU A 325 18.06 13.44 5.04
C LEU A 325 18.43 13.07 6.47
N PHE A 326 18.02 11.88 6.94
CA PHE A 326 18.19 11.46 8.33
C PHE A 326 19.64 11.03 8.63
N ASP A 327 20.26 11.68 9.62
CA ASP A 327 21.64 11.44 10.06
C ASP A 327 21.75 10.89 11.50
N GLY A 328 20.61 10.52 12.10
CA GLY A 328 20.53 10.10 13.50
C GLY A 328 20.20 11.21 14.48
N SER A 329 20.16 12.48 14.05
CA SER A 329 19.79 13.62 14.89
C SER A 329 18.30 13.96 14.81
N LEU A 330 17.74 14.50 15.91
CA LEU A 330 16.37 15.04 15.91
C LEU A 330 16.17 16.16 14.86
N THR A 331 17.20 16.95 14.57
CA THR A 331 17.09 18.00 13.54
C THR A 331 16.91 17.39 12.15
N SER A 332 17.65 16.33 11.85
CA SER A 332 17.51 15.62 10.57
C SER A 332 16.17 14.89 10.46
N GLN A 333 15.65 14.35 11.57
CA GLN A 333 14.31 13.76 11.62
C GLN A 333 13.23 14.77 11.27
N TYR A 334 13.24 15.95 11.91
CA TYR A 334 12.29 17.01 11.57
C TYR A 334 12.41 17.48 10.12
N ALA A 335 13.63 17.53 9.57
CA ALA A 335 13.85 17.87 8.17
C ALA A 335 13.23 16.81 7.24
N ALA A 336 13.42 15.52 7.54
CA ALA A 336 12.82 14.43 6.77
C ALA A 336 11.28 14.48 6.81
N VAL A 337 10.69 14.64 7.99
CA VAL A 337 9.22 14.76 8.14
C VAL A 337 8.67 15.97 7.40
N SER A 338 9.31 17.13 7.51
CA SER A 338 8.91 18.34 6.79
C SER A 338 8.97 18.17 5.28
N GLU A 339 10.02 17.50 4.76
CA GLU A 339 10.14 17.22 3.34
C GLU A 339 9.04 16.26 2.87
N ILE A 340 8.71 15.23 3.66
CA ILE A 340 7.60 14.32 3.36
C ILE A 340 6.28 15.11 3.24
N ASP A 341 6.02 16.05 4.15
CA ASP A 341 4.80 16.87 4.09
C ASP A 341 4.75 17.79 2.86
N ASP A 342 5.88 18.39 2.47
CA ASP A 342 5.97 19.23 1.27
C ASP A 342 5.77 18.42 -0.02
N LEU A 343 6.36 17.23 -0.09
CA LEU A 343 6.20 16.30 -1.22
C LEU A 343 4.76 15.79 -1.29
N TYR A 344 4.17 15.42 -0.15
CA TYR A 344 2.79 14.97 -0.06
C TYR A 344 1.79 16.06 -0.47
N ALA A 345 2.01 17.31 -0.05
CA ALA A 345 1.19 18.44 -0.48
C ALA A 345 1.20 18.61 -2.01
N SER A 346 2.32 18.28 -2.66
CA SER A 346 2.44 18.29 -4.13
C SER A 346 1.74 17.09 -4.76
N ALA A 347 1.89 15.90 -4.16
CA ALA A 347 1.26 14.67 -4.61
C ALA A 347 -0.28 14.71 -4.56
N LEU A 348 -0.85 15.55 -3.70
CA LEU A 348 -2.29 15.79 -3.60
C LEU A 348 -2.89 16.60 -4.75
N ASP A 349 -2.08 17.16 -5.65
CA ASP A 349 -2.61 17.87 -6.81
C ASP A 349 -3.57 16.96 -7.60
N ALA A 350 -4.70 17.52 -8.02
CA ALA A 350 -5.77 16.75 -8.64
C ALA A 350 -5.47 16.37 -10.10
N LEU A 351 -4.56 17.08 -10.76
CA LEU A 351 -4.28 16.92 -12.19
C LEU A 351 -2.86 16.38 -12.42
N ASP A 352 -1.89 16.90 -11.66
CA ASP A 352 -0.47 16.62 -11.82
C ASP A 352 0.13 15.95 -10.57
N GLY A 353 -0.71 15.43 -9.66
CA GLY A 353 -0.29 14.76 -8.44
C GLY A 353 0.16 13.30 -8.65
N GLU A 354 0.21 12.55 -7.56
CA GLU A 354 0.57 11.13 -7.54
C GLU A 354 -0.61 10.27 -7.08
N PHE A 355 -0.60 8.98 -7.43
CA PHE A 355 -1.52 8.03 -6.81
C PHE A 355 -1.08 7.81 -5.36
N LEU A 356 -2.01 7.94 -4.44
CA LEU A 356 -1.76 7.81 -3.01
C LEU A 356 -2.49 6.58 -2.47
N MET A 357 -1.80 5.76 -1.68
CA MET A 357 -2.36 4.51 -1.16
C MET A 357 -2.09 4.32 0.35
N PRO A 358 -2.65 5.19 1.22
CA PRO A 358 -2.42 5.07 2.66
C PRO A 358 -3.10 3.84 3.27
N LEU A 359 -2.43 3.24 4.25
CA LEU A 359 -2.93 2.12 5.06
C LEU A 359 -3.48 2.68 6.38
N VAL A 360 -4.79 2.64 6.55
CA VAL A 360 -5.49 3.30 7.67
C VAL A 360 -5.72 2.32 8.82
N GLY A 361 -5.30 2.73 10.02
CA GLY A 361 -5.56 1.99 11.26
C GLY A 361 -4.60 0.81 11.53
N VAL A 362 -3.46 0.76 10.84
CA VAL A 362 -2.45 -0.32 10.98
C VAL A 362 -1.31 0.08 11.91
N LEU A 363 -0.80 1.30 11.76
CA LEU A 363 0.23 1.90 12.60
C LEU A 363 -0.28 3.23 13.15
N ASP A 364 0.09 3.54 14.39
CA ASP A 364 -0.06 4.90 14.92
C ASP A 364 0.91 5.84 14.18
N ASN A 365 0.56 7.12 14.02
CA ASN A 365 1.51 8.08 13.47
C ASN A 365 2.55 8.48 14.54
N PRO A 366 3.85 8.15 14.34
CA PRO A 366 4.89 8.46 15.32
C PRO A 366 5.18 9.96 15.46
N PHE A 367 4.70 10.78 14.53
CA PHE A 367 4.91 12.23 14.48
C PHE A 367 3.66 13.05 14.81
N ASP A 368 2.57 12.40 15.24
CA ASP A 368 1.40 13.11 15.72
C ASP A 368 1.65 13.68 17.13
N PHE A 369 1.80 14.99 17.20
CA PHE A 369 1.85 15.74 18.46
C PHE A 369 0.47 16.38 18.67
N GLY A 370 -0.52 15.58 19.06
CA GLY A 370 -1.94 15.98 19.10
C GLY A 370 -2.34 17.15 20.01
#